data_AF-D9PHP3-F1
#
_entry.id   AF-D9PHP3-F1
#
_cell.length_a   1.000
_cell.length_b   1.000
_cell.length_c   1.000
_cell.angle_alpha   90.00
_cell.angle_beta   90.00
_cell.angle_gamma   90.00
#
_symmetry.space_group_name_H-M   'P 1'
#
loop_
_entity.id
_entity.type
_entity.pdbx_description
1 polymer ?
#
loop_
_entity_poly.entity_id
_entity_poly.type
_entity_poly.pdbx_seq_one_letter_code
_entity_poly.pdbx_strand_id
1 'polypeptide(L)'
;MKITLDLVRGTLRQALGRESFIASFITRVEETSSCPTACITQDGQLHVNREFVDAYVSSEQDLVCILLHEIMHPLFGHFVYGPG
;
A
#
# COMPACT_ATOMS: atom_id res chain seq x y z
N MET A 1 7.22 8.08 -10.36
CA MET A 1 6.71 6.77 -10.86
C MET A 1 5.18 6.80 -10.93
N LYS A 2 4.48 6.14 -11.88
CA LYS A 2 3.00 6.06 -11.82
C LYS A 2 2.56 4.84 -11.02
N ILE A 3 1.99 5.06 -9.83
CA ILE A 3 1.54 3.98 -8.95
C ILE A 3 0.13 3.55 -9.38
N THR A 4 0.00 2.32 -9.85
CA THR A 4 -1.27 1.73 -10.28
C THR A 4 -1.64 0.54 -9.39
N LEU A 5 -2.91 0.16 -9.40
CA LEU A 5 -3.37 -1.02 -8.67
C LEU A 5 -2.64 -2.29 -9.09
N ASP A 6 -2.41 -2.48 -10.39
CA ASP A 6 -1.68 -3.64 -10.91
C ASP A 6 -0.22 -3.66 -10.45
N LEU A 7 0.44 -2.50 -10.45
CA LEU A 7 1.81 -2.38 -9.96
C LEU A 7 1.87 -2.74 -8.47
N VAL A 8 1.00 -2.15 -7.64
CA VAL A 8 0.93 -2.41 -6.21
C VAL A 8 0.69 -3.89 -5.91
N ARG A 9 -0.28 -4.51 -6.58
CA ARG A 9 -0.58 -5.94 -6.41
C ARG A 9 0.56 -6.83 -6.89
N GLY A 10 1.21 -6.47 -8.00
CA GLY A 10 2.37 -7.18 -8.52
C GLY A 10 3.54 -7.16 -7.54
N THR A 11 3.92 -5.97 -7.08
CA THR A 11 4.98 -5.74 -6.10
C THR A 11 4.74 -6.51 -4.80
N LEU A 12 3.51 -6.48 -4.27
CA LEU A 12 3.16 -7.22 -3.05
C LEU A 12 3.21 -8.73 -3.24
N ARG A 13 2.73 -9.26 -4.37
CA ARG A 13 2.83 -10.70 -4.68
C ARG A 13 4.26 -11.16 -4.81
N GLN A 14 5.14 -10.32 -5.36
CA GLN A 14 6.56 -10.62 -5.48
C GLN A 14 7.25 -10.60 -4.11
N ALA A 15 6.92 -9.61 -3.27
CA ALA A 15 7.53 -9.45 -1.95
C ALA A 15 7.04 -10.46 -0.91
N LEU A 16 5.74 -10.80 -0.90
CA LEU A 16 5.09 -11.61 0.14
C LEU A 16 4.68 -13.01 -0.32
N GLY A 17 4.91 -13.35 -1.60
CA GLY A 17 4.49 -14.60 -2.21
C GLY A 17 3.21 -14.48 -3.04
N ARG A 18 3.13 -15.27 -4.13
CA ARG A 18 2.10 -15.16 -5.18
C ARG A 18 0.66 -15.36 -4.68
N GLU A 19 0.48 -16.20 -3.67
CA GLU A 19 -0.81 -16.51 -3.03
C GLU A 19 -1.16 -15.55 -1.87
N SER A 20 -0.44 -14.43 -1.74
CA SER A 20 -0.66 -13.52 -0.62
C SER A 20 -2.02 -12.81 -0.73
N PHE A 21 -2.95 -13.21 0.15
CA PHE A 21 -4.25 -12.55 0.38
C PHE A 21 -4.10 -11.04 0.63
N ILE A 22 -2.94 -10.62 1.12
CA ILE A 22 -2.61 -9.23 1.39
C ILE A 22 -2.60 -8.39 0.11
N ALA A 23 -2.18 -8.96 -1.03
CA ALA A 23 -2.23 -8.24 -2.30
C ALA A 23 -3.67 -8.01 -2.77
N SER A 24 -4.59 -8.93 -2.50
CA SER A 24 -6.02 -8.74 -2.80
C SER A 24 -6.73 -7.77 -1.85
N PHE A 25 -6.16 -7.49 -0.68
CA PHE A 25 -6.71 -6.51 0.27
C PHE A 25 -6.72 -5.10 -0.32
N ILE A 26 -5.73 -4.72 -1.13
CA ILE A 26 -5.74 -3.43 -1.82
C ILE A 26 -6.81 -3.46 -2.92
N THR A 27 -7.87 -2.69 -2.74
CA THR A 27 -9.02 -2.61 -3.63
C THR A 27 -8.91 -1.47 -4.63
N ARG A 28 -8.27 -0.37 -4.23
CA ARG A 28 -8.14 0.85 -5.03
C ARG A 28 -6.82 1.56 -4.74
N VAL A 29 -6.29 2.27 -5.74
CA VAL A 29 -5.17 3.20 -5.60
C VAL A 29 -5.62 4.55 -6.13
N GLU A 30 -5.45 5.60 -5.33
CA GLU A 30 -5.74 6.98 -5.70
C GLU A 30 -4.58 7.90 -5.39
N GLU A 31 -4.35 8.88 -6.27
CA GLU A 31 -3.43 9.97 -5.96
C GLU A 31 -4.18 11.04 -5.14
N THR A 32 -3.59 11.49 -4.03
CA THR A 32 -4.15 12.56 -3.20
C THR A 32 -3.07 13.51 -2.69
N SER A 33 -3.41 14.78 -2.52
CA SER A 33 -2.58 15.75 -1.79
C SER A 33 -2.98 15.91 -0.32
N SER A 34 -4.02 15.18 0.14
CA SER A 34 -4.54 15.28 1.50
C SER A 34 -3.64 14.64 2.57
N CYS A 35 -2.73 13.75 2.19
CA CYS A 35 -1.73 13.16 3.06
C CYS A 35 -0.31 13.57 2.60
N PRO A 36 0.66 13.77 3.51
CA PRO A 36 2.02 14.12 3.12
C PRO A 36 2.77 13.02 2.37
N THR A 37 2.41 11.75 2.60
CA THR A 37 3.13 10.58 2.08
C THR A 37 2.18 9.59 1.40
N ALA A 38 1.74 8.55 2.10
CA ALA A 38 0.74 7.58 1.69
C ALA A 38 -0.15 7.27 2.90
N CYS A 39 -1.35 6.75 2.66
CA CYS A 39 -2.18 6.17 3.70
C CYS A 39 -3.08 5.07 3.13
N ILE A 40 -3.53 4.16 3.97
CA ILE A 40 -4.51 3.13 3.61
C ILE A 40 -5.74 3.18 4.51
N THR A 41 -6.90 2.96 3.93
CA THR A 41 -8.15 2.81 4.69
C THR A 41 -8.36 1.37 5.16
N GLN A 42 -9.27 1.18 6.13
CA GLN A 42 -9.65 -0.17 6.59
C GLN A 42 -10.27 -1.04 5.48
N ASP A 43 -10.85 -0.43 4.45
CA ASP A 43 -11.43 -1.12 3.29
C ASP A 43 -10.40 -1.38 2.16
N GLY A 44 -9.13 -1.12 2.43
CA GLY A 44 -8.03 -1.38 1.48
C GLY A 44 -7.91 -0.37 0.35
N GLN A 45 -8.37 0.87 0.55
CA GLN A 45 -8.12 1.95 -0.41
C GLN A 45 -6.78 2.61 -0.08
N LEU A 46 -5.82 2.52 -1.00
CA LEU A 46 -4.49 3.12 -0.87
C LEU A 46 -4.51 4.51 -1.50
N HIS A 47 -4.13 5.51 -0.73
CA HIS A 47 -3.94 6.87 -1.20
C HIS A 47 -2.45 7.21 -1.17
N VAL A 48 -1.96 7.79 -2.26
CA VAL A 48 -0.54 8.14 -2.43
C VAL A 48 -0.38 9.59 -2.84
N ASN A 49 0.53 10.29 -2.17
CA ASN A 49 0.91 11.63 -2.56
C ASN A 49 1.89 11.61 -3.73
N ARG A 50 1.48 12.23 -4.84
CA ARG A 50 2.25 12.28 -6.07
C ARG A 50 3.62 12.95 -5.88
N GLU A 51 3.67 14.06 -5.16
CA GLU A 51 4.90 14.83 -4.92
C GLU A 51 5.89 14.02 -4.08
N PHE A 52 5.40 13.32 -3.05
CA PHE A 52 6.22 12.42 -2.25
C PHE A 52 6.78 11.26 -3.07
N VAL A 53 5.93 10.62 -3.87
CA VAL A 53 6.35 9.50 -4.74
C VAL A 53 7.43 9.96 -5.73
N ASP A 54 7.24 11.10 -6.37
CA ASP A 54 8.20 11.58 -7.37
C ASP A 54 9.51 12.06 -6.74
N ALA A 55 9.50 12.53 -5.48
CA ALA A 55 10.70 12.95 -4.77
C ALA A 55 11.51 11.79 -4.15
N TYR A 56 10.84 10.72 -3.69
CA TYR A 56 11.46 9.72 -2.83
C TYR A 56 11.31 8.26 -3.28
N VAL A 57 10.44 7.96 -4.24
CA VAL A 57 10.19 6.58 -4.70
C VAL A 57 10.83 6.40 -6.08
N SER A 58 12.05 5.88 -6.06
CA SER A 58 12.89 5.73 -7.26
C SER A 58 12.99 4.28 -7.76
N SER A 59 12.73 3.33 -6.87
CA SER A 59 12.91 1.89 -7.11
C SER A 59 11.68 1.08 -6.68
N GLU A 60 11.64 -0.19 -7.09
CA GLU A 60 10.62 -1.12 -6.61
C GLU A 60 10.76 -1.37 -5.11
N GLN A 61 11.98 -1.37 -4.58
CA GLN A 61 12.27 -1.59 -3.16
C GLN A 61 11.69 -0.45 -2.30
N ASP A 62 11.80 0.80 -2.76
CA ASP A 62 11.19 1.95 -2.09
C ASP A 62 9.66 1.79 -2.04
N LEU A 63 9.06 1.33 -3.15
CA LEU A 63 7.63 1.06 -3.23
C LEU A 63 7.21 -0.08 -2.29
N VAL A 64 7.98 -1.17 -2.24
CA VAL A 64 7.74 -2.28 -1.30
C VAL A 64 7.70 -1.78 0.14
N CYS A 65 8.67 -0.94 0.55
CA CYS A 65 8.75 -0.40 1.90
C CYS A 65 7.49 0.39 2.28
N ILE A 66 7.02 1.27 1.39
CA ILE A 66 5.81 2.07 1.63
C ILE A 66 4.58 1.17 1.69
N LEU A 67 4.42 0.25 0.73
CA LEU A 67 3.26 -0.63 0.69
C LEU A 67 3.18 -1.54 1.91
N LEU A 68 4.31 -2.09 2.36
CA LEU A 68 4.37 -2.90 3.57
C LEU A 68 4.04 -2.08 4.82
N HIS A 69 4.61 -0.88 4.95
CA HIS A 69 4.28 0.02 6.06
C HIS A 69 2.78 0.27 6.14
N GLU A 70 2.16 0.63 5.01
CA GLU A 70 0.73 0.93 4.99
C GLU A 70 -0.11 -0.29 5.31
N ILE A 71 0.16 -1.43 4.69
CA ILE A 71 -0.55 -2.70 4.92
C ILE A 71 -0.44 -3.19 6.37
N MET A 72 0.64 -2.86 7.07
CA MET A 72 0.77 -3.17 8.48
C MET A 72 -0.31 -2.47 9.32
N HIS A 73 -0.83 -1.30 8.92
CA HIS A 73 -1.91 -0.63 9.65
C HIS A 73 -3.20 -1.45 9.74
N PRO A 74 -3.82 -1.94 8.65
CA PRO A 74 -4.99 -2.80 8.71
C PRO A 74 -4.65 -4.22 9.20
N LEU A 75 -3.45 -4.76 8.94
CA LEU A 75 -3.08 -6.07 9.48
C LEU A 75 -2.96 -6.05 11.01
N PHE A 76 -2.24 -5.06 11.57
CA PHE A 76 -2.18 -4.89 13.01
C PHE A 76 -3.47 -4.31 13.58
N GLY A 77 -4.21 -3.50 12.82
CA GLY A 77 -5.54 -3.06 13.19
C GLY A 77 -6.49 -4.24 13.35
N HIS A 78 -6.50 -5.18 12.40
CA HIS A 78 -7.20 -6.46 12.53
C HIS A 78 -6.61 -7.37 13.62
N PHE A 79 -5.32 -7.26 13.93
CA PHE A 79 -4.71 -8.07 15.00
C PHE A 79 -5.03 -7.52 16.40
N VAL A 80 -5.02 -6.20 16.58
CA VAL A 80 -5.23 -5.49 17.85
C VAL A 80 -6.72 -5.28 18.13
N TYR A 81 -7.52 -5.08 17.08
CA TYR A 81 -8.96 -4.83 17.15
C TYR A 81 -9.80 -5.88 16.41
N GLY A 82 -9.21 -7.04 16.05
CA GLY A 82 -9.95 -8.22 15.56
C GLY A 82 -10.99 -8.68 16.58
N PRO A 83 -12.03 -9.41 16.13
CA PRO A 83 -13.33 -9.37 16.77
C PRO A 83 -13.21 -9.80 18.23
N GLY A 84 -13.84 -9.03 19.14
CA GLY A 84 -14.23 -9.59 20.43
C GLY A 84 -15.03 -10.88 20.26
#